data_AF-A0A9K3PS64-F1
#
_entry.id   AF-A0A9K3PS64-F1
#
_cell.length_a   1.000
_cell.length_b   1.000
_cell.length_c   1.000
_cell.angle_alpha   90.00
_cell.angle_beta   90.00
_cell.angle_gamma   90.00
#
_symmetry.space_group_name_H-M   'P 1'
#
loop_
_entity.id
_entity.type
_entity.pdbx_description
1 polymer ?
#
loop_
_entity_poly.entity_id
_entity_poly.type
_entity_poly.pdbx_seq_one_letter_code
_entity_poly.pdbx_strand_id
1 'polypeptide(L)'
;MTFPWRFPQQQQRRRRQQQRRLAVLLAFISFVMVVIWGDYGLLYGIRPSLLQQQQHQQQRLMMLSSTNETTPLFLGHTNATTTIIGTTTSTPQLPYNNRTINRSNENNIALQVDRLKLLLNDSSSNNTGHDNATTTTILLSRDESSSSSPPSLSTNIGRNISGSNSSHTDRGDDDDDDDDDAVVTLEVSLSGEFGNHLQKLARAVCIAKLARDGYNVTMRLLLKQQLDGRRMYRKNRRRNNNNSNNNNNHDDDQQRFIVKGKAVSTQHHLQRCFDVWKPYDFGLGNRLLEGPSSHRQDYFVSPANVSMDGTNLDDIRNNLERLSLHVQSSSSFNQSSLNGTDDGMLGLPSTLVTTTTLQEEFLVDRYYDYIRQSFVFDDEACCQDRPDPDESVFHYRGFATEMPKVFRTKGFQELGPYDIAHQLFGHLQAGDKVAIVGRFVYQEMNKPKTTDTAITTNTTNTTNTSSSSTTTATTTHQIVEALESRGLIVRTITGGDAMQDFCFLKSAQRELVGMIRSTYVKWAFLLGNATMTKFYVVDSPLMRKAHGDNWDRLAYNWTHPALRERYKVEVYQSNEEGII
;
A
#
# COMPACT_ATOMS: atom_id res chain seq x y z
N MET A 1 13.49 -69.00 -20.10
CA MET A 1 14.55 -68.61 -19.14
C MET A 1 14.07 -67.37 -18.39
N THR A 2 13.58 -67.54 -17.17
CA THR A 2 13.09 -66.47 -16.29
C THR A 2 14.14 -66.18 -15.23
N PHE A 3 14.66 -64.94 -15.20
CA PHE A 3 15.53 -64.44 -14.13
C PHE A 3 14.68 -63.68 -13.09
N PRO A 4 14.78 -63.99 -11.79
CA PRO A 4 14.06 -63.25 -10.76
C PRO A 4 14.91 -62.07 -10.27
N TRP A 5 14.40 -60.86 -10.43
CA TRP A 5 14.90 -59.67 -9.76
C TRP A 5 14.48 -59.69 -8.28
N ARG A 6 15.45 -59.84 -7.36
CA ARG A 6 15.31 -59.47 -5.95
C ARG A 6 16.21 -58.27 -5.68
N PHE A 7 15.63 -57.12 -5.29
CA PHE A 7 16.07 -56.22 -4.21
C PHE A 7 15.28 -54.89 -4.26
N PRO A 8 14.64 -54.47 -3.15
CA PRO A 8 15.03 -53.17 -2.56
C PRO A 8 14.91 -53.12 -1.01
N GLN A 9 15.23 -54.19 -0.27
CA GLN A 9 15.12 -54.15 1.21
C GLN A 9 16.20 -53.32 1.92
N GLN A 10 17.38 -53.14 1.31
CA GLN A 10 18.51 -52.50 2.00
C GLN A 10 18.37 -50.98 2.10
N GLN A 11 17.75 -50.36 1.09
CA GLN A 11 17.55 -48.90 1.04
C GLN A 11 16.50 -48.43 2.06
N GLN A 12 15.48 -49.27 2.32
CA GLN A 12 14.43 -48.97 3.29
C GLN A 12 14.94 -49.05 4.74
N ARG A 13 15.90 -49.95 5.03
CA ARG A 13 16.55 -50.02 6.35
C ARG A 13 17.40 -48.78 6.64
N ARG A 14 18.15 -48.26 5.65
CA ARG A 14 18.94 -47.02 5.81
C ARG A 14 18.06 -45.80 6.10
N ARG A 15 16.90 -45.67 5.44
CA ARG A 15 15.95 -44.58 5.70
C ARG A 15 15.37 -44.64 7.12
N ARG A 16 14.98 -45.83 7.60
CA ARG A 16 14.48 -46.00 8.98
C ARG A 16 15.55 -45.68 10.03
N GLN A 17 16.81 -46.02 9.76
CA GLN A 17 17.91 -45.72 10.67
C GLN A 17 18.23 -44.21 10.72
N GLN A 18 18.18 -43.52 9.58
CA GLN A 18 18.32 -42.06 9.52
C GLN A 18 17.18 -41.34 10.24
N GLN A 19 15.93 -41.79 10.08
CA GLN A 19 14.78 -41.23 10.79
C GLN A 19 14.89 -41.40 12.32
N ARG A 20 15.38 -42.56 12.80
CA ARG A 20 15.62 -42.77 14.24
C ARG A 20 16.70 -41.84 14.79
N ARG A 21 17.80 -41.64 14.06
CA ARG A 21 18.86 -40.70 14.46
C ARG A 21 18.36 -39.25 14.54
N LEU A 22 17.56 -38.84 13.57
CA LEU A 22 16.96 -37.49 13.57
C LEU A 22 16.00 -37.30 14.74
N ALA A 23 15.16 -38.30 15.05
CA ALA A 23 14.23 -38.24 16.18
C ALA A 23 14.96 -38.12 17.53
N VAL A 24 16.06 -38.86 17.73
CA VAL A 24 16.88 -38.76 18.94
C VAL A 24 17.54 -37.38 19.06
N LEU A 25 18.05 -36.83 17.95
CA LEU A 25 18.65 -35.49 17.94
C LEU A 25 17.62 -34.41 18.32
N LEU A 26 16.41 -34.49 17.75
CA LEU A 26 15.34 -33.54 18.07
C LEU A 26 14.87 -33.65 19.53
N ALA A 27 14.76 -34.87 20.07
CA ALA A 27 14.43 -35.07 21.48
C ALA A 27 15.51 -34.48 22.40
N PHE A 28 16.79 -34.62 22.05
CA PHE A 28 17.90 -34.04 22.81
C PHE A 28 17.89 -32.51 22.77
N ILE A 29 17.64 -31.90 21.61
CA ILE A 29 17.52 -30.43 21.48
C ILE A 29 16.35 -29.90 22.32
N SER A 30 15.19 -30.56 22.28
CA SER A 30 14.04 -30.18 23.11
C SER A 30 14.34 -30.27 24.60
N PHE A 31 15.06 -31.33 25.03
CA PHE A 31 15.47 -31.48 26.43
C PHE A 31 16.42 -30.35 26.87
N VAL A 32 17.42 -30.02 26.06
CA VAL A 32 18.36 -28.92 26.34
C VAL A 32 17.63 -27.57 26.42
N MET A 33 16.66 -27.31 25.54
CA MET A 33 15.86 -26.08 25.59
C MET A 33 15.02 -25.98 26.87
N VAL A 34 14.43 -27.08 27.33
CA VAL A 34 13.65 -27.12 28.59
C VAL A 34 14.55 -26.87 29.80
N VAL A 35 15.76 -27.43 29.83
CA VAL A 35 16.73 -27.18 30.90
C VAL A 35 17.17 -25.72 30.92
N ILE A 36 17.54 -25.18 29.75
CA ILE A 36 17.96 -23.77 29.64
C ILE A 36 16.81 -22.84 30.07
N TRP A 37 15.58 -23.07 29.61
CA TRP A 37 14.44 -22.21 29.97
C TRP A 37 13.96 -22.40 31.43
N GLY A 38 14.10 -23.59 31.99
CA GLY A 38 13.80 -23.86 33.40
C GLY A 38 14.68 -23.05 34.35
N ASP A 39 15.96 -22.89 34.01
CA ASP A 39 16.90 -22.12 34.82
C ASP A 39 16.72 -20.60 34.70
N TYR A 40 16.24 -20.09 33.55
CA TYR A 40 15.91 -18.67 33.38
C TYR A 40 14.63 -18.25 34.14
N GLY A 41 13.70 -19.17 34.38
CA GLY A 41 12.44 -18.88 35.09
C GLY A 41 12.60 -18.66 36.61
N LEU A 42 13.68 -19.14 37.21
CA LEU A 42 13.97 -19.00 38.64
C LEU A 42 14.76 -17.73 39.00
N LEU A 43 15.41 -17.10 38.01
CA LEU A 43 16.24 -15.90 38.20
C LEU A 43 15.50 -14.57 38.01
N TYR A 44 14.31 -14.59 37.40
CA TYR A 44 13.50 -13.38 37.18
C TYR A 44 12.07 -13.58 37.68
N GLY A 45 11.89 -13.47 39.00
CA GLY A 45 10.58 -13.38 39.63
C GLY A 45 9.86 -12.09 39.22
N ILE A 46 9.11 -12.14 38.12
CA ILE A 46 8.22 -11.06 37.69
C ILE A 46 6.79 -11.43 38.13
N ARG A 47 6.29 -10.72 39.14
CA ARG A 47 4.87 -10.72 39.51
C ARG A 47 4.04 -10.09 38.38
N PRO A 48 2.92 -10.69 37.94
CA PRO A 48 2.01 -10.02 37.02
C PRO A 48 1.37 -8.80 37.71
N SER A 49 1.54 -7.64 37.09
CA SER A 49 1.13 -6.32 37.55
C SER A 49 -0.37 -6.04 37.35
N LEU A 50 -0.90 -5.18 38.24
CA LEU A 50 -2.20 -4.50 38.37
C LEU A 50 -3.13 -4.29 37.14
N LEU A 51 -2.68 -4.46 35.90
CA LEU A 51 -3.44 -4.11 34.69
C LEU A 51 -4.68 -5.01 34.49
N GLN A 52 -4.60 -6.27 34.94
CA GLN A 52 -5.70 -7.24 34.79
C GLN A 52 -6.84 -6.99 35.79
N GLN A 53 -6.57 -6.32 36.92
CA GLN A 53 -7.59 -5.99 37.92
C GLN A 53 -8.40 -4.74 37.53
N GLN A 54 -7.80 -3.84 36.74
CA GLN A 54 -8.47 -2.61 36.27
C GLN A 54 -9.47 -2.89 35.14
N GLN A 55 -9.17 -3.84 34.25
CA GLN A 55 -10.12 -4.27 33.20
C GLN A 55 -11.35 -4.96 33.78
N HIS A 56 -11.19 -5.73 34.87
CA HIS A 56 -12.32 -6.43 35.48
C HIS A 56 -13.30 -5.46 36.19
N GLN A 57 -12.82 -4.31 36.66
CA GLN A 57 -13.68 -3.26 37.25
C GLN A 57 -14.42 -2.43 36.18
N GLN A 58 -13.82 -2.15 35.03
CA GLN A 58 -14.50 -1.43 33.94
C GLN A 58 -15.63 -2.25 33.29
N GLN A 59 -15.46 -3.57 33.17
CA GLN A 59 -16.53 -4.46 32.69
C GLN A 59 -17.71 -4.56 33.69
N ARG A 60 -17.46 -4.36 34.99
CA ARG A 60 -18.52 -4.38 36.02
C ARG A 60 -19.37 -3.10 36.03
N LEU A 61 -18.81 -1.97 35.60
CA LEU A 61 -19.52 -0.68 35.52
C LEU A 61 -20.38 -0.53 34.27
N MET A 62 -20.02 -1.17 33.15
CA MET A 62 -20.82 -1.13 31.92
C MET A 62 -22.05 -2.05 31.94
N MET A 63 -22.13 -3.01 32.86
CA MET A 63 -23.29 -3.92 32.98
C MET A 63 -24.40 -3.42 33.93
N LEU A 64 -24.26 -2.24 34.54
CA LEU A 64 -25.21 -1.74 35.55
C LEU A 64 -26.02 -0.48 35.13
N SER A 65 -25.92 -0.01 33.88
CA SER A 65 -26.67 1.19 33.43
C SER A 65 -27.62 0.94 32.25
N SER A 66 -28.47 -0.08 32.34
CA SER A 66 -29.50 -0.32 31.31
C SER A 66 -30.71 -1.09 31.83
N THR A 67 -31.43 -0.52 32.78
CA THR A 67 -32.84 -0.88 33.05
C THR A 67 -33.58 0.36 33.54
N ASN A 68 -34.49 0.88 32.71
CA ASN A 68 -35.74 1.62 33.04
C ASN A 68 -36.25 2.20 31.71
N GLU A 69 -37.22 1.54 31.06
CA GLU A 69 -38.67 1.81 31.17
C GLU A 69 -39.11 3.08 30.41
N THR A 70 -39.85 2.91 29.30
CA THR A 70 -41.31 3.11 29.22
C THR A 70 -41.77 3.29 27.77
N THR A 71 -42.64 2.39 27.33
CA THR A 71 -43.49 2.48 26.15
C THR A 71 -44.68 3.41 26.41
N PRO A 72 -45.18 4.11 25.38
CA PRO A 72 -46.62 4.30 25.29
C PRO A 72 -47.19 3.85 23.93
N LEU A 73 -48.24 3.05 24.03
CA LEU A 73 -49.25 2.84 23.01
C LEU A 73 -50.02 4.14 22.75
N PHE A 74 -50.30 4.46 21.48
CA PHE A 74 -51.50 5.22 21.13
C PHE A 74 -52.09 4.76 19.79
N LEU A 75 -53.36 4.36 19.85
CA LEU A 75 -54.27 4.11 18.72
C LEU A 75 -54.72 5.45 18.11
N GLY A 76 -54.92 5.47 16.79
CA GLY A 76 -55.21 6.67 16.02
C GLY A 76 -56.66 7.18 16.10
N HIS A 77 -56.90 8.33 15.46
CA HIS A 77 -58.13 8.69 14.77
C HIS A 77 -57.89 9.89 13.82
N THR A 78 -58.83 10.04 12.90
CA THR A 78 -58.85 10.69 11.59
C THR A 78 -58.98 12.23 11.56
N ASN A 79 -58.54 12.80 10.43
CA ASN A 79 -59.02 13.99 9.68
C ASN A 79 -59.53 15.23 10.45
N ALA A 80 -58.84 16.36 10.25
CA ALA A 80 -59.50 17.64 9.95
C ALA A 80 -58.52 18.67 9.35
N THR A 81 -59.08 19.45 8.43
CA THR A 81 -58.51 20.42 7.51
C THR A 81 -58.35 21.81 8.15
N THR A 82 -57.40 22.60 7.63
CA THR A 82 -57.39 24.08 7.54
C THR A 82 -57.14 24.88 8.84
N THR A 83 -56.06 25.64 8.89
CA THR A 83 -56.03 27.11 8.64
C THR A 83 -54.69 27.70 9.10
N ILE A 84 -54.04 28.41 8.17
CA ILE A 84 -52.83 29.22 8.39
C ILE A 84 -53.25 30.55 9.03
N ILE A 85 -52.75 30.86 10.21
CA ILE A 85 -52.55 32.25 10.69
C ILE A 85 -51.25 32.28 11.48
N GLY A 86 -50.29 33.06 10.97
CA GLY A 86 -49.01 33.30 11.62
C GLY A 86 -49.15 34.23 12.83
N THR A 87 -48.36 33.96 13.86
CA THR A 87 -47.97 34.98 14.85
C THR A 87 -46.55 34.70 15.32
N THR A 88 -45.82 35.80 15.38
CA THR A 88 -44.45 35.99 15.84
C THR A 88 -44.23 35.53 17.28
N THR A 89 -43.17 34.78 17.54
CA THR A 89 -42.65 34.54 18.90
C THR A 89 -41.13 34.66 18.96
N SER A 90 -40.73 35.80 19.53
CA SER A 90 -39.62 36.02 20.46
C SER A 90 -38.69 34.84 20.77
N THR A 91 -37.41 35.09 20.49
CA THR A 91 -36.22 34.46 21.07
C THR A 91 -36.19 34.54 22.60
N PRO A 92 -35.96 33.42 23.30
CA PRO A 92 -35.37 33.44 24.64
C PRO A 92 -33.89 33.04 24.57
N GLN A 93 -33.04 33.91 25.10
CA GLN A 93 -31.65 33.59 25.44
C GLN A 93 -31.60 32.48 26.50
N LEU A 94 -30.70 31.51 26.32
CA LEU A 94 -30.28 30.57 27.34
C LEU A 94 -28.82 30.82 27.74
N PRO A 95 -28.45 30.49 28.99
CA PRO A 95 -27.30 31.08 29.66
C PRO A 95 -25.98 30.39 29.34
N TYR A 96 -24.96 31.24 29.32
CA TYR A 96 -23.53 30.95 29.32
C TYR A 96 -23.17 30.13 30.57
N ASN A 97 -22.59 28.94 30.38
CA ASN A 97 -22.04 28.15 31.47
C ASN A 97 -20.55 27.89 31.19
N ASN A 98 -19.70 28.67 31.87
CA ASN A 98 -18.26 28.46 31.94
C ASN A 98 -17.96 27.16 32.70
N ARG A 99 -17.31 26.21 32.04
CA ARG A 99 -16.71 25.06 32.73
C ARG A 99 -15.20 25.01 32.45
N THR A 100 -14.47 25.41 33.46
CA THR A 100 -13.03 25.33 33.66
C THR A 100 -12.55 23.89 33.48
N ILE A 101 -11.64 23.65 32.53
CA ILE A 101 -10.93 22.38 32.38
C ILE A 101 -9.58 22.50 33.10
N ASN A 102 -9.39 21.65 34.10
CA ASN A 102 -8.11 21.44 34.78
C ASN A 102 -7.07 20.90 33.79
N ARG A 103 -6.07 21.73 33.45
CA ARG A 103 -4.80 21.31 32.87
C ARG A 103 -3.84 20.94 33.99
N SER A 104 -3.54 19.66 34.12
CA SER A 104 -2.38 19.17 34.87
C SER A 104 -1.78 17.97 34.15
N ASN A 105 -0.82 18.23 33.25
CA ASN A 105 0.36 17.37 32.96
C ASN A 105 1.13 17.87 31.72
N GLU A 106 1.69 19.09 31.78
CA GLU A 106 2.61 19.61 30.76
C GLU A 106 3.93 20.15 31.34
N ASN A 107 4.44 19.57 32.44
CA ASN A 107 5.71 19.99 33.03
C ASN A 107 6.74 18.85 33.14
N ASN A 108 7.09 18.20 32.02
CA ASN A 108 8.26 17.31 31.99
C ASN A 108 9.05 17.25 30.68
N ILE A 109 8.86 18.20 29.76
CA ILE A 109 9.63 18.26 28.48
C ILE A 109 10.37 19.60 28.30
N ALA A 110 10.41 20.46 29.33
CA ALA A 110 11.09 21.76 29.27
C ALA A 110 12.52 21.78 29.86
N LEU A 111 13.12 20.61 30.14
CA LEU A 111 14.42 20.54 30.86
C LEU A 111 15.52 19.73 30.14
N GLN A 112 15.36 19.47 28.84
CA GLN A 112 16.41 18.85 28.01
C GLN A 112 16.82 19.63 26.75
N VAL A 113 16.28 20.83 26.52
CA VAL A 113 16.61 21.64 25.34
C VAL A 113 17.74 22.67 25.58
N ASP A 114 18.12 22.93 26.83
CA ASP A 114 19.18 23.89 27.17
C ASP A 114 20.61 23.32 27.24
N ARG A 115 20.82 22.05 26.88
CA ARG A 115 22.15 21.40 26.92
C ARG A 115 22.84 21.20 25.57
N LEU A 116 22.24 21.67 24.47
CA LEU A 116 22.76 21.51 23.10
C LEU A 116 23.06 22.83 22.37
N LYS A 117 23.30 23.92 23.13
CA LYS A 117 23.76 25.23 22.58
C LYS A 117 25.22 25.58 22.93
N LEU A 118 26.04 24.60 23.35
CA LEU A 118 27.40 24.84 23.87
C LEU A 118 28.54 24.18 23.07
N LEU A 119 28.33 23.83 21.79
CA LEU A 119 29.39 23.22 20.95
C LEU A 119 29.48 23.73 19.51
N LEU A 120 29.01 24.94 19.22
CA LEU A 120 29.30 25.60 17.93
C LEU A 120 29.65 27.07 18.18
N ASN A 121 30.90 27.30 18.58
CA ASN A 121 31.56 28.61 18.49
C ASN A 121 33.07 28.37 18.56
N ASP A 122 33.70 28.18 17.41
CA ASP A 122 35.08 28.62 17.20
C ASP A 122 35.41 28.61 15.70
N SER A 123 35.29 29.79 15.08
CA SER A 123 35.99 30.21 13.85
C SER A 123 35.62 31.68 13.61
N SER A 124 36.31 32.58 14.30
CA SER A 124 36.26 34.01 14.03
C SER A 124 37.40 34.41 13.10
N SER A 125 37.09 35.06 11.99
CA SER A 125 37.97 36.08 11.41
C SER A 125 37.14 37.19 10.77
N ASN A 126 37.15 38.34 11.46
CA ASN A 126 37.12 39.71 10.96
C ASN A 126 36.43 40.00 9.62
N ASN A 127 35.30 40.72 9.67
CA ASN A 127 35.28 42.04 9.06
C ASN A 127 34.21 42.95 9.68
N THR A 128 34.66 44.16 9.95
CA THR A 128 33.95 45.31 10.53
C THR A 128 32.92 45.89 9.57
N GLY A 129 31.81 46.41 10.10
CA GLY A 129 31.27 47.66 9.58
C GLY A 129 29.75 47.74 9.39
N HIS A 130 29.16 48.56 10.27
CA HIS A 130 28.02 49.45 10.06
C HIS A 130 26.56 48.99 10.22
N ASP A 131 25.97 49.67 11.21
CA ASP A 131 24.58 49.85 11.57
C ASP A 131 23.68 50.31 10.40
N ASN A 132 22.45 49.79 10.35
CA ASN A 132 21.28 50.60 10.68
C ASN A 132 20.00 49.76 10.75
N ALA A 133 19.33 49.89 11.89
CA ALA A 133 17.99 49.41 12.14
C ALA A 133 16.97 50.27 11.36
N THR A 134 16.01 49.63 10.69
CA THR A 134 14.73 50.29 10.39
C THR A 134 13.59 49.30 10.60
N THR A 135 12.87 49.51 11.70
CA THR A 135 11.56 48.95 12.00
C THR A 135 10.56 49.49 10.98
N THR A 136 9.83 48.62 10.28
CA THR A 136 8.61 49.02 9.56
C THR A 136 7.52 47.99 9.79
N THR A 137 6.48 48.43 10.50
CA THR A 137 5.20 47.77 10.69
C THR A 137 4.29 48.17 9.52
N ILE A 138 3.75 47.23 8.75
CA ILE A 138 2.60 47.50 7.87
C ILE A 138 1.57 46.35 7.96
N LEU A 139 0.33 46.78 8.15
CA LEU A 139 -0.92 46.03 8.23
C LEU A 139 -1.41 45.54 6.85
N LEU A 140 -2.14 44.43 6.93
CA LEU A 140 -3.07 43.79 5.98
C LEU A 140 -3.63 44.67 4.84
N SER A 141 -3.64 44.13 3.61
CA SER A 141 -4.82 44.10 2.73
C SER A 141 -4.63 43.17 1.51
N ARG A 142 -5.78 42.81 0.95
CA ARG A 142 -6.17 41.68 0.10
C ARG A 142 -6.02 41.99 -1.40
N ASP A 143 -6.01 40.90 -2.19
CA ASP A 143 -6.33 40.76 -3.63
C ASP A 143 -5.43 41.47 -4.65
N GLU A 144 -4.66 40.70 -5.45
CA GLU A 144 -4.98 40.45 -6.86
C GLU A 144 -3.99 39.47 -7.51
N SER A 145 -4.52 38.77 -8.51
CA SER A 145 -3.92 37.77 -9.37
C SER A 145 -2.53 38.11 -9.94
N SER A 146 -1.56 37.25 -9.69
CA SER A 146 -0.38 37.12 -10.54
C SER A 146 -0.08 35.65 -10.81
N SER A 147 -0.34 35.23 -12.05
CA SER A 147 0.09 33.96 -12.61
C SER A 147 1.63 33.95 -12.73
N SER A 148 2.31 33.53 -11.68
CA SER A 148 3.71 33.11 -11.79
C SER A 148 3.72 31.64 -12.21
N SER A 149 4.01 31.39 -13.48
CA SER A 149 4.34 30.05 -13.96
C SER A 149 5.49 29.48 -13.12
N PRO A 150 5.38 28.24 -12.62
CA PRO A 150 6.48 27.63 -11.88
C PRO A 150 7.66 27.39 -12.83
N PRO A 151 8.91 27.40 -12.31
CA PRO A 151 10.09 27.11 -13.11
C PRO A 151 9.95 25.71 -13.73
N SER A 152 10.08 25.63 -15.05
CA SER A 152 10.09 24.37 -15.79
C SER A 152 11.31 23.55 -15.37
N LEU A 153 11.10 22.61 -14.45
CA LEU A 153 12.08 21.58 -14.14
C LEU A 153 12.21 20.69 -15.38
N SER A 154 13.30 20.86 -16.15
CA SER A 154 13.71 19.92 -17.19
C SER A 154 14.03 18.58 -16.53
N THR A 155 13.02 17.72 -16.43
CA THR A 155 13.22 16.32 -16.08
C THR A 155 13.75 15.60 -17.31
N ASN A 156 15.08 15.51 -17.42
CA ASN A 156 15.81 14.61 -18.34
C ASN A 156 15.58 13.11 -18.02
N ILE A 157 14.35 12.74 -17.66
CA ILE A 157 13.97 11.39 -17.23
C ILE A 157 13.50 10.54 -18.43
N GLY A 158 13.31 11.08 -19.63
CA GLY A 158 12.80 10.25 -20.72
C GLY A 158 12.94 10.76 -22.15
N ARG A 159 13.77 11.76 -22.42
CA ARG A 159 13.83 12.38 -23.75
C ARG A 159 15.23 12.23 -24.34
N ASN A 160 15.60 11.03 -24.75
CA ASN A 160 16.74 10.78 -25.65
C ASN A 160 16.57 9.46 -26.40
N ILE A 161 15.46 9.32 -27.15
CA ILE A 161 15.36 8.42 -28.31
C ILE A 161 14.42 9.08 -29.33
N SER A 162 14.93 10.06 -30.06
CA SER A 162 14.40 10.44 -31.37
C SER A 162 15.57 10.84 -32.22
N GLY A 163 16.05 9.91 -33.05
CA GLY A 163 17.03 10.18 -34.07
C GLY A 163 16.47 11.20 -35.04
N SER A 164 16.89 12.46 -34.89
CA SER A 164 16.67 13.49 -35.90
C SER A 164 17.93 13.58 -36.75
N ASN A 165 17.81 13.16 -38.01
CA ASN A 165 18.80 13.40 -39.04
C ASN A 165 18.80 14.90 -39.36
N SER A 166 19.60 15.67 -38.64
CA SER A 166 19.86 17.07 -38.92
C SER A 166 21.15 17.20 -39.71
N SER A 167 21.02 17.65 -40.97
CA SER A 167 22.12 17.87 -41.90
C SER A 167 23.06 18.97 -41.41
N HIS A 168 24.32 18.58 -41.35
CA HIS A 168 25.52 19.27 -40.93
C HIS A 168 25.86 20.51 -41.80
N THR A 169 25.95 21.70 -41.20
CA THR A 169 26.86 22.78 -41.65
C THR A 169 27.34 23.63 -40.47
N ASP A 170 28.66 23.79 -40.44
CA ASP A 170 29.50 24.85 -39.84
C ASP A 170 29.87 24.84 -38.35
N ARG A 171 31.06 24.24 -38.14
CA ARG A 171 32.20 24.61 -37.28
C ARG A 171 32.06 25.87 -36.41
N GLY A 172 31.90 25.63 -35.11
CA GLY A 172 32.49 26.43 -34.04
C GLY A 172 33.16 25.44 -33.06
N ASP A 173 34.48 25.52 -32.92
CA ASP A 173 35.29 24.73 -31.99
C ASP A 173 35.12 25.29 -30.56
N ASP A 174 33.94 25.12 -29.99
CA ASP A 174 33.74 25.28 -28.55
C ASP A 174 33.89 23.87 -27.95
N ASP A 175 35.09 23.58 -27.45
CA ASP A 175 35.39 22.41 -26.61
C ASP A 175 34.69 22.59 -25.25
N ASP A 176 33.36 22.58 -25.26
CA ASP A 176 32.57 22.34 -24.07
C ASP A 176 32.82 20.87 -23.72
N ASP A 177 33.77 20.67 -22.79
CA ASP A 177 33.94 19.42 -22.05
C ASP A 177 32.62 19.13 -21.32
N ASP A 178 31.65 18.60 -22.05
CA ASP A 178 30.43 18.03 -21.52
C ASP A 178 30.87 16.87 -20.62
N ASP A 179 30.98 17.14 -19.33
CA ASP A 179 31.15 16.14 -18.27
C ASP A 179 30.00 15.15 -18.41
N ASP A 180 30.23 14.10 -19.22
CA ASP A 180 29.28 13.02 -19.47
C ASP A 180 29.07 12.26 -18.15
N ASP A 181 28.13 12.74 -17.34
CA ASP A 181 27.68 12.10 -16.12
C ASP A 181 27.33 10.64 -16.44
N ALA A 182 28.09 9.71 -15.85
CA ALA A 182 27.89 8.29 -16.08
C ALA A 182 26.45 7.86 -15.74
N VAL A 183 25.73 7.37 -16.76
CA VAL A 183 24.31 6.99 -16.63
C VAL A 183 24.17 5.50 -16.28
N VAL A 184 23.63 5.22 -15.09
CA VAL A 184 23.32 3.86 -14.62
C VAL A 184 21.91 3.44 -15.04
N THR A 185 21.72 2.18 -15.45
CA THR A 185 20.38 1.65 -15.78
C THR A 185 19.74 0.94 -14.58
N LEU A 186 18.54 1.36 -14.18
CA LEU A 186 17.72 0.75 -13.13
C LEU A 186 16.59 -0.09 -13.74
N GLU A 187 16.67 -1.42 -13.63
CA GLU A 187 15.62 -2.34 -14.11
C GLU A 187 14.40 -2.34 -13.18
N VAL A 188 13.23 -2.00 -13.72
CA VAL A 188 11.96 -2.02 -12.98
C VAL A 188 11.09 -3.16 -13.47
N SER A 189 11.00 -4.22 -12.66
CA SER A 189 10.19 -5.40 -12.96
C SER A 189 8.72 -5.19 -12.58
N LEU A 190 7.89 -4.81 -13.56
CA LEU A 190 6.48 -4.52 -13.39
C LEU A 190 5.65 -5.80 -13.36
N SER A 191 4.87 -5.97 -12.28
CA SER A 191 3.99 -7.13 -12.13
C SER A 191 2.88 -6.86 -11.13
N GLY A 192 1.79 -7.62 -11.27
CA GLY A 192 0.58 -7.45 -10.48
C GLY A 192 -0.48 -6.66 -11.23
N GLU A 193 -1.32 -5.96 -10.47
CA GLU A 193 -2.34 -5.07 -10.99
C GLU A 193 -1.80 -3.62 -11.06
N PHE A 194 -2.56 -2.71 -11.66
CA PHE A 194 -2.19 -1.32 -11.88
C PHE A 194 -1.61 -0.60 -10.64
N GLY A 195 -2.24 -0.69 -9.47
CA GLY A 195 -1.71 -0.10 -8.24
C GLY A 195 -0.31 -0.60 -7.84
N ASN A 196 0.03 -1.87 -8.14
CA ASN A 196 1.37 -2.41 -7.88
C ASN A 196 2.40 -1.88 -8.88
N HIS A 197 1.99 -1.57 -10.11
CA HIS A 197 2.88 -0.96 -11.09
C HIS A 197 3.23 0.48 -10.69
N LEU A 198 2.23 1.28 -10.28
CA LEU A 198 2.47 2.62 -9.74
C LEU A 198 3.45 2.58 -8.57
N GLN A 199 3.27 1.63 -7.65
CA GLN A 199 4.14 1.44 -6.49
C GLN A 199 5.60 1.22 -6.88
N LYS A 200 5.85 0.31 -7.83
CA LYS A 200 7.19 -0.01 -8.32
C LYS A 200 7.83 1.16 -9.07
N LEU A 201 7.06 1.82 -9.93
CA LEU A 201 7.54 2.97 -10.69
C LEU A 201 7.90 4.12 -9.76
N ALA A 202 7.06 4.43 -8.77
CA ALA A 202 7.36 5.50 -7.83
C ALA A 202 8.57 5.19 -6.95
N ARG A 203 8.71 3.94 -6.49
CA ARG A 203 9.92 3.52 -5.78
C ARG A 203 11.17 3.70 -6.65
N ALA A 204 11.12 3.31 -7.93
CA ALA A 204 12.23 3.48 -8.86
C ALA A 204 12.57 4.95 -9.10
N VAL A 205 11.57 5.81 -9.28
CA VAL A 205 11.72 7.26 -9.42
C VAL A 205 12.34 7.89 -8.16
N CYS A 206 11.91 7.48 -6.96
CA CYS A 206 12.50 7.95 -5.71
C CYS A 206 13.94 7.50 -5.53
N ILE A 207 14.27 6.26 -5.90
CA ILE A 207 15.65 5.76 -5.85
C ILE A 207 16.52 6.54 -6.83
N ALA A 208 16.05 6.78 -8.06
CA ALA A 208 16.76 7.60 -9.04
C ALA A 208 16.99 9.04 -8.53
N LYS A 209 16.00 9.64 -7.86
CA LYS A 209 16.16 10.97 -7.25
C LYS A 209 17.18 10.96 -6.10
N LEU A 210 17.11 9.97 -5.23
CA LEU A 210 18.06 9.81 -4.13
C LEU A 210 19.49 9.58 -4.64
N ALA A 211 19.65 8.78 -5.70
CA ALA A 211 20.93 8.53 -6.36
C ALA A 211 21.54 9.82 -6.91
N ARG A 212 20.73 10.63 -7.61
CA ARG A 212 21.15 11.91 -8.16
C ARG A 212 21.55 12.90 -7.06
N ASP A 213 20.66 13.10 -6.08
CA ASP A 213 20.84 14.14 -5.06
C ASP A 213 21.94 13.80 -4.03
N GLY A 214 22.04 12.52 -3.67
CA GLY A 214 22.92 12.09 -2.58
C GLY A 214 24.28 11.58 -3.05
N TYR A 215 24.40 11.16 -4.31
CA TYR A 215 25.54 10.37 -4.79
C TYR A 215 26.05 10.79 -6.17
N ASN A 216 25.47 11.83 -6.79
CA ASN A 216 25.80 12.25 -8.16
C ASN A 216 25.74 11.09 -9.19
N VAL A 217 24.79 10.17 -9.02
CA VAL A 217 24.58 9.06 -9.95
C VAL A 217 23.29 9.30 -10.74
N THR A 218 23.43 9.53 -12.04
CA THR A 218 22.28 9.66 -12.95
C THR A 218 21.74 8.26 -13.29
N MET A 219 20.44 8.06 -13.12
CA MET A 219 19.79 6.76 -13.37
C MET A 219 18.76 6.84 -14.50
N ARG A 220 18.79 5.86 -15.40
CA ARG A 220 17.80 5.62 -16.46
C ARG A 220 16.93 4.41 -16.11
N LEU A 221 15.61 4.53 -16.21
CA LEU A 221 14.71 3.43 -15.89
C LEU A 221 14.55 2.49 -17.09
N LEU A 222 14.82 1.20 -16.91
CA LEU A 222 14.53 0.15 -17.88
C LEU A 222 13.33 -0.66 -17.41
N LEU A 223 12.18 -0.44 -18.06
CA LEU A 223 10.94 -1.10 -17.66
C LEU A 223 10.86 -2.51 -18.24
N LYS A 224 10.46 -3.46 -17.40
CA LYS A 224 10.31 -4.87 -17.76
C LYS A 224 8.97 -5.40 -17.28
N GLN A 225 8.11 -5.72 -18.23
CA GLN A 225 6.80 -6.28 -17.93
C GLN A 225 6.88 -7.78 -17.64
N GLN A 226 6.41 -8.24 -16.48
CA GLN A 226 6.37 -9.66 -16.17
C GLN A 226 5.30 -10.39 -17.01
N LEU A 227 5.73 -11.02 -18.10
CA LEU A 227 4.84 -11.77 -19.02
C LEU A 227 4.45 -13.15 -18.48
N ASP A 228 5.19 -13.68 -17.52
CA ASP A 228 5.06 -15.05 -17.04
C ASP A 228 4.97 -15.12 -15.49
N GLY A 229 3.83 -15.56 -14.96
CA GLY A 229 3.68 -15.94 -13.53
C GLY A 229 4.45 -17.21 -13.12
N ARG A 230 5.33 -17.72 -13.99
CA ARG A 230 5.81 -19.11 -14.08
C ARG A 230 6.45 -19.71 -12.83
N ARG A 231 7.03 -18.92 -11.92
CA ARG A 231 7.86 -19.50 -10.85
C ARG A 231 7.05 -20.12 -9.71
N MET A 232 5.86 -19.60 -9.42
CA MET A 232 5.03 -20.17 -8.34
C MET A 232 4.29 -21.44 -8.80
N TYR A 233 3.76 -21.44 -10.03
CA TYR A 233 2.92 -22.54 -10.52
C TYR A 233 3.73 -23.83 -10.81
N ARG A 234 4.92 -23.70 -11.41
CA ARG A 234 5.78 -24.88 -11.71
C ARG A 234 6.20 -25.66 -10.47
N LYS A 235 6.33 -25.01 -9.31
CA LYS A 235 6.75 -25.66 -8.06
C LYS A 235 5.60 -26.47 -7.41
N ASN A 236 4.36 -25.99 -7.51
CA ASN A 236 3.18 -26.74 -7.07
C ASN A 236 2.86 -27.90 -8.02
N ARG A 237 3.05 -27.70 -9.33
CA ARG A 237 2.83 -28.77 -10.32
C ARG A 237 3.78 -29.95 -10.12
N ARG A 238 5.07 -29.74 -9.81
CA ARG A 238 5.99 -30.85 -9.51
C ARG A 238 5.61 -31.66 -8.26
N ARG A 239 4.89 -31.06 -7.31
CA ARG A 239 4.37 -31.79 -6.13
C ARG A 239 3.12 -32.62 -6.45
N ASN A 240 2.25 -32.13 -7.33
CA ASN A 240 1.03 -32.84 -7.72
C ASN A 240 1.23 -33.84 -8.88
N ASN A 241 2.16 -33.59 -9.80
CA ASN A 241 2.41 -34.48 -10.96
C ASN A 241 3.02 -35.83 -10.58
N ASN A 242 3.54 -36.01 -9.36
CA ASN A 242 3.93 -37.34 -8.90
C ASN A 242 2.73 -38.26 -8.62
N ASN A 243 1.49 -37.75 -8.70
CA ASN A 243 0.29 -38.52 -8.38
C ASN A 243 -0.84 -38.41 -9.42
N SER A 244 -0.64 -37.75 -10.56
CA SER A 244 -1.71 -37.57 -11.55
C SER A 244 -1.17 -37.61 -12.99
N ASN A 245 -1.29 -38.79 -13.62
CA ASN A 245 -1.28 -38.93 -15.07
C ASN A 245 -2.66 -38.49 -15.59
N ASN A 246 -2.83 -37.23 -16.01
CA ASN A 246 -3.62 -36.81 -17.18
C ASN A 246 -3.98 -35.30 -17.21
N ASN A 247 -3.93 -34.75 -18.43
CA ASN A 247 -4.73 -33.66 -19.02
C ASN A 247 -4.72 -32.19 -18.55
N ASN A 248 -3.98 -31.77 -17.52
CA ASN A 248 -4.03 -30.36 -17.06
C ASN A 248 -3.17 -29.34 -17.85
N ASN A 249 -2.97 -29.50 -19.18
CA ASN A 249 -2.20 -28.51 -19.95
C ASN A 249 -3.02 -27.28 -20.39
N HIS A 250 -4.35 -27.39 -20.49
CA HIS A 250 -5.19 -26.30 -21.01
C HIS A 250 -5.29 -25.10 -20.05
N ASP A 251 -5.36 -25.35 -18.73
CA ASP A 251 -5.50 -24.29 -17.72
C ASP A 251 -4.27 -23.38 -17.62
N ASP A 252 -3.08 -23.93 -17.88
CA ASP A 252 -1.81 -23.18 -17.81
C ASP A 252 -1.73 -22.11 -18.91
N ASP A 253 -2.24 -22.40 -20.11
CA ASP A 253 -2.23 -21.45 -21.22
C ASP A 253 -3.24 -20.33 -20.99
N GLN A 254 -4.45 -20.64 -20.51
CA GLN A 254 -5.45 -19.62 -20.15
C GLN A 254 -4.91 -18.64 -19.09
N GLN A 255 -4.23 -19.14 -18.05
CA GLN A 255 -3.64 -18.26 -17.03
C GLN A 255 -2.54 -17.34 -17.59
N ARG A 256 -1.73 -17.81 -18.55
CA ARG A 256 -0.72 -16.97 -19.20
C ARG A 256 -1.36 -15.84 -20.01
N PHE A 257 -2.42 -16.15 -20.75
CA PHE A 257 -3.16 -15.13 -21.50
C PHE A 257 -3.73 -14.06 -20.56
N ILE A 258 -4.25 -14.45 -19.39
CA ILE A 258 -4.77 -13.51 -18.39
C ILE A 258 -3.66 -12.60 -17.83
N VAL A 259 -2.50 -13.16 -17.42
CA VAL A 259 -1.40 -12.36 -16.85
C VAL A 259 -0.84 -11.38 -17.89
N LYS A 260 -0.59 -11.85 -19.11
CA LYS A 260 -0.10 -11.01 -20.21
C LYS A 260 -1.11 -9.91 -20.55
N GLY A 261 -2.39 -10.25 -20.65
CA GLY A 261 -3.47 -9.30 -20.93
C GLY A 261 -3.54 -8.18 -19.88
N LYS A 262 -3.47 -8.53 -18.59
CA LYS A 262 -3.45 -7.55 -17.49
C LYS A 262 -2.25 -6.61 -17.56
N ALA A 263 -1.07 -7.16 -17.83
CA ALA A 263 0.14 -6.37 -17.89
C ALA A 263 0.10 -5.36 -19.05
N VAL A 264 -0.34 -5.81 -20.23
CA VAL A 264 -0.50 -4.98 -21.44
C VAL A 264 -1.57 -3.89 -21.23
N SER A 265 -2.71 -4.25 -20.66
CA SER A 265 -3.76 -3.28 -20.29
C SER A 265 -3.22 -2.23 -19.31
N THR A 266 -2.46 -2.65 -18.30
CA THR A 266 -1.86 -1.74 -17.33
C THR A 266 -0.84 -0.80 -17.96
N GLN A 267 -0.02 -1.28 -18.90
CA GLN A 267 0.88 -0.43 -19.68
C GLN A 267 0.11 0.62 -20.46
N HIS A 268 -0.92 0.20 -21.21
CA HIS A 268 -1.75 1.11 -22.00
C HIS A 268 -2.39 2.18 -21.10
N HIS A 269 -2.86 1.79 -19.92
CA HIS A 269 -3.40 2.71 -18.92
C HIS A 269 -2.34 3.72 -18.42
N LEU A 270 -1.12 3.27 -18.14
CA LEU A 270 -0.03 4.17 -17.70
C LEU A 270 0.35 5.17 -18.81
N GLN A 271 0.53 4.69 -20.04
CA GLN A 271 0.87 5.55 -21.18
C GLN A 271 -0.27 6.51 -21.54
N ARG A 272 -1.54 6.09 -21.39
CA ARG A 272 -2.68 6.97 -21.64
C ARG A 272 -2.80 8.08 -20.59
N CYS A 273 -2.65 7.73 -19.31
CA CYS A 273 -3.08 8.59 -18.20
C CYS A 273 -1.97 9.39 -17.53
N PHE A 274 -0.71 9.14 -17.87
CA PHE A 274 0.43 9.83 -17.28
C PHE A 274 1.42 10.20 -18.37
N ASP A 275 1.58 11.50 -18.59
CA ASP A 275 2.42 12.02 -19.67
C ASP A 275 3.86 11.56 -19.60
N VAL A 276 4.43 11.48 -18.38
CA VAL A 276 5.83 11.06 -18.19
C VAL A 276 6.09 9.64 -18.70
N TRP A 277 5.06 8.78 -18.73
CA TRP A 277 5.19 7.36 -19.09
C TRP A 277 4.89 7.09 -20.56
N LYS A 278 4.34 8.06 -21.32
CA LYS A 278 4.10 7.97 -22.77
C LYS A 278 5.33 7.52 -23.58
N PRO A 279 6.55 8.08 -23.38
CA PRO A 279 7.71 7.72 -24.20
C PRO A 279 8.35 6.39 -23.79
N TYR A 280 7.94 5.78 -22.67
CA TYR A 280 8.60 4.58 -22.16
C TYR A 280 8.15 3.32 -22.88
N ASP A 281 9.11 2.46 -23.22
CA ASP A 281 8.84 1.11 -23.73
C ASP A 281 8.89 0.08 -22.59
N PHE A 282 7.71 -0.35 -22.14
CA PHE A 282 7.52 -1.33 -21.07
C PHE A 282 7.94 -2.76 -21.46
N GLY A 283 8.12 -3.02 -22.75
CA GLY A 283 8.60 -4.27 -23.30
C GLY A 283 10.10 -4.28 -23.56
N LEU A 284 10.80 -3.13 -23.50
CA LEU A 284 12.22 -3.05 -23.80
C LEU A 284 13.05 -3.94 -22.88
N GLY A 285 12.79 -3.92 -21.58
CA GLY A 285 13.45 -4.80 -20.63
C GLY A 285 13.21 -6.28 -20.93
N ASN A 286 12.05 -6.66 -21.46
CA ASN A 286 11.82 -8.04 -21.88
C ASN A 286 12.66 -8.40 -23.11
N ARG A 287 12.72 -7.53 -24.12
CA ARG A 287 13.48 -7.81 -25.36
C ARG A 287 14.98 -7.86 -25.12
N LEU A 288 15.51 -6.91 -24.35
CA LEU A 288 16.93 -6.87 -23.99
C LEU A 288 17.32 -8.07 -23.13
N LEU A 289 16.44 -8.52 -22.24
CA LEU A 289 16.74 -9.63 -21.34
C LEU A 289 16.40 -10.99 -21.94
N GLU A 290 15.47 -11.15 -22.88
CA GLU A 290 15.13 -12.47 -23.44
C GLU A 290 16.16 -13.01 -24.45
N GLY A 291 17.18 -12.23 -24.80
CA GLY A 291 18.29 -12.68 -25.63
C GLY A 291 19.08 -13.86 -25.04
N PRO A 292 19.88 -14.58 -25.87
CA PRO A 292 20.79 -15.63 -25.44
C PRO A 292 21.56 -15.25 -24.16
N SER A 293 21.71 -16.19 -23.23
CA SER A 293 22.34 -15.92 -21.93
C SER A 293 23.77 -15.36 -22.02
N SER A 294 24.46 -15.59 -23.14
CA SER A 294 25.77 -14.98 -23.44
C SER A 294 25.66 -13.45 -23.51
N HIS A 295 24.63 -12.90 -24.17
CA HIS A 295 24.45 -11.45 -24.26
C HIS A 295 24.03 -10.82 -22.94
N ARG A 296 23.36 -11.56 -22.04
CA ARG A 296 22.96 -11.01 -20.73
C ARG A 296 24.14 -10.65 -19.84
N GLN A 297 25.27 -11.34 -19.95
CA GLN A 297 26.45 -11.03 -19.15
C GLN A 297 27.15 -9.76 -19.63
N ASP A 298 27.07 -9.48 -20.93
CA ASP A 298 27.70 -8.30 -21.53
C ASP A 298 26.94 -7.00 -21.17
N TYR A 299 25.61 -7.05 -21.04
CA TYR A 299 24.78 -5.90 -20.67
C TYR A 299 24.61 -5.67 -19.17
N PHE A 300 25.02 -6.61 -18.32
CA PHE A 300 24.85 -6.49 -16.87
C PHE A 300 26.10 -7.01 -16.18
N VAL A 301 27.16 -6.18 -16.14
CA VAL A 301 28.20 -6.34 -15.13
C VAL A 301 27.53 -5.99 -13.82
N SER A 302 26.98 -7.00 -13.15
CA SER A 302 26.56 -6.85 -11.77
C SER A 302 27.85 -6.87 -10.94
N PRO A 303 28.35 -5.72 -10.40
CA PRO A 303 29.18 -5.78 -9.21
C PRO A 303 28.36 -6.63 -8.23
N ALA A 304 28.84 -7.84 -7.95
CA ALA A 304 28.03 -9.01 -7.60
C ALA A 304 27.17 -8.91 -6.32
N ASN A 305 27.03 -7.72 -5.72
CA ASN A 305 26.46 -7.48 -4.40
C ASN A 305 25.61 -6.21 -4.26
N VAL A 306 25.31 -5.44 -5.31
CA VAL A 306 24.49 -4.21 -5.16
C VAL A 306 23.01 -4.54 -5.40
N SER A 307 22.24 -4.67 -4.31
CA SER A 307 20.80 -4.94 -4.36
C SER A 307 20.00 -3.85 -3.65
N MET A 308 19.39 -2.96 -4.41
CA MET A 308 18.37 -1.96 -4.02
C MET A 308 17.04 -2.60 -3.57
N ASP A 309 16.97 -3.93 -3.49
CA ASP A 309 15.91 -4.65 -2.80
C ASP A 309 16.04 -4.58 -1.27
N GLY A 310 16.96 -3.75 -0.77
CA GLY A 310 17.08 -3.38 0.63
C GLY A 310 15.71 -3.15 1.24
N THR A 311 15.48 -3.82 2.38
CA THR A 311 14.26 -3.66 3.17
C THR A 311 14.41 -2.54 4.18
N ASN A 312 15.53 -1.80 4.17
CA ASN A 312 15.71 -0.56 4.90
C ASN A 312 16.36 0.56 4.05
N LEU A 313 16.11 1.82 4.40
CA LEU A 313 16.68 2.99 3.72
C LEU A 313 18.22 2.98 3.74
N ASP A 314 18.81 2.52 4.83
CA ASP A 314 20.26 2.48 4.99
C ASP A 314 20.87 1.46 4.03
N ASP A 315 20.20 0.34 3.74
CA ASP A 315 20.60 -0.60 2.70
C ASP A 315 20.59 0.09 1.33
N ILE A 316 19.55 0.87 1.01
CA ILE A 316 19.48 1.61 -0.27
C ILE A 316 20.64 2.61 -0.35
N ARG A 317 20.91 3.37 0.72
CA ARG A 317 22.03 4.31 0.80
C ARG A 317 23.38 3.64 0.64
N ASN A 318 23.64 2.57 1.39
CA ASN A 318 24.88 1.79 1.34
C ASN A 318 25.11 1.21 -0.07
N ASN A 319 24.04 0.78 -0.74
CA ASN A 319 24.12 0.30 -2.11
C ASN A 319 24.39 1.43 -3.12
N LEU A 320 23.78 2.60 -2.94
CA LEU A 320 24.02 3.77 -3.78
C LEU A 320 25.44 4.31 -3.60
N GLU A 321 25.98 4.30 -2.37
CA GLU A 321 27.36 4.68 -2.09
C GLU A 321 28.35 3.75 -2.82
N ARG A 322 28.14 2.43 -2.70
CA ARG A 322 28.96 1.44 -3.42
C ARG A 322 28.87 1.62 -4.94
N LEU A 323 27.68 1.91 -5.44
CA LEU A 323 27.46 2.17 -6.86
C LEU A 323 28.20 3.45 -7.31
N SER A 324 28.11 4.53 -6.53
CA SER A 324 28.82 5.78 -6.78
C SER A 324 30.32 5.59 -6.85
N LEU A 325 30.90 4.88 -5.88
CA LEU A 325 32.33 4.57 -5.87
C LEU A 325 32.74 3.74 -7.09
N HIS A 326 31.89 2.78 -7.50
CA HIS A 326 32.14 1.98 -8.69
C HIS A 326 32.11 2.83 -9.97
N VAL A 327 31.12 3.70 -10.11
CA VAL A 327 30.97 4.64 -11.25
C VAL A 327 32.19 5.56 -11.34
N GLN A 328 32.58 6.18 -10.22
CA GLN A 328 33.76 7.04 -10.14
C GLN A 328 35.05 6.30 -10.50
N SER A 329 35.24 5.08 -10.00
CA SER A 329 36.42 4.27 -10.35
C SER A 329 36.46 3.84 -11.82
N SER A 330 35.29 3.63 -12.44
CA SER A 330 35.18 3.16 -13.83
C SER A 330 35.35 4.26 -14.86
N SER A 331 35.16 5.54 -14.48
CA SER A 331 35.42 6.70 -15.36
C SER A 331 36.87 6.74 -15.88
N SER A 332 37.80 6.11 -15.15
CA SER A 332 39.20 5.94 -15.56
C SER A 332 39.44 4.81 -16.59
N PHE A 333 38.43 3.98 -16.87
CA PHE A 333 38.53 2.80 -17.75
C PHE A 333 38.11 3.15 -19.19
N ASN A 334 38.93 3.99 -19.84
CA ASN A 334 39.03 4.28 -21.28
C ASN A 334 37.76 4.10 -22.16
N GLN A 335 37.10 5.22 -22.47
CA GLN A 335 36.10 5.38 -23.55
C GLN A 335 36.57 4.91 -24.94
N SER A 336 37.87 4.68 -25.16
CA SER A 336 38.46 4.36 -26.47
C SER A 336 38.03 3.01 -27.07
N SER A 337 37.25 2.19 -26.35
CA SER A 337 36.80 0.86 -26.81
C SER A 337 35.35 0.81 -27.32
N LEU A 338 34.56 1.89 -27.21
CA LEU A 338 33.11 1.85 -27.48
C LEU A 338 32.69 2.47 -28.82
N ASN A 339 33.63 2.96 -29.64
CA ASN A 339 33.33 3.60 -30.93
C ASN A 339 32.86 2.65 -32.06
N GLY A 340 32.43 1.42 -31.75
CA GLY A 340 32.23 0.36 -32.75
C GLY A 340 30.79 -0.07 -33.05
N THR A 341 29.84 0.10 -32.12
CA THR A 341 28.46 -0.40 -32.33
C THR A 341 27.47 0.46 -31.56
N ASP A 342 26.44 0.93 -32.28
CA ASP A 342 25.30 1.71 -31.80
C ASP A 342 24.82 1.32 -30.39
N ASP A 343 24.61 2.35 -29.57
CA ASP A 343 24.17 2.33 -28.17
C ASP A 343 25.14 1.65 -27.19
N GLY A 344 26.19 2.40 -26.82
CA GLY A 344 27.07 2.15 -25.67
C GLY A 344 26.32 2.18 -24.33
N MET A 345 25.35 1.28 -24.12
CA MET A 345 24.86 0.94 -22.80
C MET A 345 25.97 0.18 -22.08
N LEU A 346 26.80 0.92 -21.34
CA LEU A 346 27.66 0.33 -20.30
C LEU A 346 26.81 -0.62 -19.46
N GLY A 347 27.22 -1.89 -19.45
CA GLY A 347 26.46 -2.96 -18.83
C GLY A 347 26.48 -2.82 -17.32
N LEU A 348 25.56 -2.05 -16.76
CA LEU A 348 25.56 -1.64 -15.35
C LEU A 348 24.52 -2.43 -14.55
N PRO A 349 24.71 -2.62 -13.24
CA PRO A 349 23.93 -3.53 -12.40
C PRO A 349 22.42 -3.30 -12.52
N SER A 350 21.69 -4.29 -13.06
CA SER A 350 20.23 -4.27 -12.95
C SER A 350 19.87 -4.53 -11.51
N THR A 351 19.23 -3.54 -10.90
CA THR A 351 18.77 -3.70 -9.54
C THR A 351 17.27 -3.86 -9.48
N LEU A 352 16.83 -5.02 -9.00
CA LEU A 352 15.43 -5.39 -8.95
C LEU A 352 14.73 -4.57 -7.85
N VAL A 353 13.82 -3.69 -8.25
CA VAL A 353 12.92 -3.02 -7.32
C VAL A 353 11.76 -3.97 -6.97
N THR A 354 11.75 -4.55 -5.77
CA THR A 354 10.59 -5.34 -5.30
C THR A 354 9.62 -4.52 -4.45
N THR A 355 8.39 -5.03 -4.34
CA THR A 355 7.31 -4.44 -3.55
C THR A 355 7.37 -4.99 -2.13
N THR A 356 8.24 -4.44 -1.29
CA THR A 356 8.23 -4.70 0.16
C THR A 356 7.58 -3.50 0.87
N THR A 357 6.56 -3.79 1.68
CA THR A 357 5.38 -2.93 1.89
C THR A 357 5.50 -1.76 2.87
N LEU A 358 6.58 -1.67 3.65
CA LEU A 358 6.66 -0.73 4.81
C LEU A 358 7.67 0.40 4.65
N GLN A 359 8.49 0.31 3.61
CA GLN A 359 9.69 1.13 3.45
C GLN A 359 9.52 2.18 2.35
N GLU A 360 8.61 1.86 1.44
CA GLU A 360 8.18 2.77 0.40
C GLU A 360 7.60 4.05 0.99
N GLU A 361 6.97 3.98 2.17
CA GLU A 361 6.39 5.16 2.81
C GLU A 361 7.45 6.22 3.12
N PHE A 362 8.65 5.83 3.56
CA PHE A 362 9.72 6.79 3.80
C PHE A 362 10.17 7.53 2.54
N LEU A 363 10.46 6.78 1.47
CA LEU A 363 10.89 7.39 0.21
C LEU A 363 9.78 8.26 -0.39
N VAL A 364 8.54 7.79 -0.30
CA VAL A 364 7.36 8.51 -0.79
C VAL A 364 7.11 9.77 0.02
N ASP A 365 7.25 9.72 1.34
CA ASP A 365 7.10 10.87 2.23
C ASP A 365 8.17 11.93 1.95
N ARG A 366 9.44 11.50 1.87
CA ARG A 366 10.59 12.39 1.61
C ARG A 366 10.52 13.03 0.22
N TYR A 367 10.08 12.30 -0.79
CA TYR A 367 10.05 12.75 -2.19
C TYR A 367 8.62 12.99 -2.70
N TYR A 368 7.68 13.32 -1.82
CA TYR A 368 6.27 13.42 -2.15
C TYR A 368 5.98 14.41 -3.28
N ASP A 369 6.51 15.63 -3.21
CA ASP A 369 6.32 16.64 -4.25
C ASP A 369 6.88 16.19 -5.60
N TYR A 370 8.02 15.50 -5.57
CA TYR A 370 8.63 14.94 -6.77
C TYR A 370 7.80 13.80 -7.37
N ILE A 371 7.16 12.97 -6.53
CA ILE A 371 6.18 11.97 -6.99
C ILE A 371 4.99 12.67 -7.63
N ARG A 372 4.44 13.73 -7.02
CA ARG A 372 3.30 14.48 -7.57
C ARG A 372 3.62 15.06 -8.94
N GLN A 373 4.82 15.59 -9.14
CA GLN A 373 5.31 16.09 -10.43
C GLN A 373 5.56 14.96 -11.43
N SER A 374 6.09 13.82 -10.98
CA SER A 374 6.40 12.69 -11.85
C SER A 374 5.14 11.90 -12.24
N PHE A 375 4.07 11.98 -11.46
CA PHE A 375 2.82 11.24 -11.69
C PHE A 375 1.64 12.20 -11.90
N VAL A 376 1.84 13.23 -12.71
CA VAL A 376 0.75 14.09 -13.19
C VAL A 376 -0.23 13.21 -13.99
N PHE A 377 -1.46 13.18 -13.51
CA PHE A 377 -2.52 12.34 -14.05
C PHE A 377 -3.42 13.17 -14.97
N ASP A 378 -3.65 12.68 -16.19
CA ASP A 378 -4.56 13.28 -17.16
C ASP A 378 -6.01 12.90 -16.80
N ASP A 379 -6.62 13.74 -15.96
CA ASP A 379 -7.99 13.56 -15.49
C ASP A 379 -9.03 13.64 -16.63
N GLU A 380 -8.73 14.23 -17.77
CA GLU A 380 -9.66 14.34 -18.90
C GLU A 380 -9.59 13.13 -19.81
N ALA A 381 -8.38 12.64 -20.09
CA ALA A 381 -8.20 11.46 -20.94
C ALA A 381 -8.62 10.15 -20.26
N CYS A 382 -8.67 10.11 -18.93
CA CYS A 382 -8.77 8.85 -18.19
C CYS A 382 -9.95 8.69 -17.26
N CYS A 383 -10.67 9.77 -16.95
CA CYS A 383 -11.82 9.71 -16.07
C CYS A 383 -13.12 9.81 -16.85
N GLN A 384 -13.97 8.79 -16.72
CA GLN A 384 -15.32 8.78 -17.28
C GLN A 384 -16.35 9.27 -16.25
N ASP A 385 -16.23 8.79 -15.02
CA ASP A 385 -17.08 9.16 -13.89
C ASP A 385 -16.23 9.72 -12.73
N ARG A 386 -16.85 10.58 -11.92
CA ARG A 386 -16.23 11.24 -10.76
C ARG A 386 -17.19 11.23 -9.56
N PRO A 387 -16.67 11.21 -8.32
CA PRO A 387 -17.50 11.40 -7.14
C PRO A 387 -18.02 12.83 -7.06
N ASP A 388 -19.17 13.02 -6.42
CA ASP A 388 -19.62 14.37 -6.08
C ASP A 388 -18.63 15.00 -5.07
N PRO A 389 -18.46 16.34 -5.06
CA PRO A 389 -17.56 17.01 -4.12
C PRO A 389 -17.81 16.69 -2.64
N ASP A 390 -19.08 16.45 -2.27
CA ASP A 390 -19.55 16.16 -0.91
C ASP A 390 -19.67 14.66 -0.59
N GLU A 391 -19.25 13.79 -1.50
CA GLU A 391 -19.41 12.33 -1.39
C GLU A 391 -18.19 11.67 -0.74
N SER A 392 -18.43 10.80 0.25
CA SER A 392 -17.41 9.91 0.79
C SER A 392 -17.23 8.71 -0.15
N VAL A 393 -16.01 8.44 -0.57
CA VAL A 393 -15.69 7.35 -1.50
C VAL A 393 -15.13 6.15 -0.74
N PHE A 394 -15.83 5.02 -0.79
CA PHE A 394 -15.46 3.78 -0.15
C PHE A 394 -14.91 2.76 -1.16
N HIS A 395 -13.65 2.37 -1.01
CA HIS A 395 -13.06 1.29 -1.79
C HIS A 395 -13.31 -0.07 -1.13
N TYR A 396 -14.26 -0.83 -1.66
CA TYR A 396 -14.53 -2.21 -1.25
C TYR A 396 -13.75 -3.20 -2.11
N ARG A 397 -12.81 -3.93 -1.51
CA ARG A 397 -11.95 -4.85 -2.27
C ARG A 397 -12.54 -6.25 -2.40
N GLY A 398 -13.22 -6.76 -1.37
CA GLY A 398 -13.82 -8.09 -1.39
C GLY A 398 -12.77 -9.20 -1.43
N PHE A 399 -11.80 -9.19 -0.50
CA PHE A 399 -10.69 -10.15 -0.46
C PHE A 399 -11.11 -11.62 -0.46
N ALA A 400 -12.24 -11.95 0.16
CA ALA A 400 -12.80 -13.30 0.16
C ALA A 400 -13.07 -13.80 -1.28
N THR A 401 -13.56 -12.91 -2.14
CA THR A 401 -13.82 -13.16 -3.56
C THR A 401 -12.53 -13.11 -4.38
N GLU A 402 -11.69 -12.08 -4.21
CA GLU A 402 -10.48 -11.87 -5.02
C GLU A 402 -9.40 -12.94 -4.77
N MET A 403 -9.17 -13.28 -3.51
CA MET A 403 -8.02 -14.06 -3.08
C MET A 403 -8.40 -15.06 -1.97
N PRO A 404 -9.32 -16.00 -2.21
CA PRO A 404 -9.91 -16.86 -1.15
C PRO A 404 -8.86 -17.62 -0.33
N LYS A 405 -7.77 -18.05 -0.96
CA LYS A 405 -6.66 -18.72 -0.26
C LYS A 405 -5.91 -17.77 0.67
N VAL A 406 -5.63 -16.56 0.22
CA VAL A 406 -4.90 -15.55 1.01
C VAL A 406 -5.79 -15.02 2.12
N PHE A 407 -7.07 -14.78 1.83
CA PHE A 407 -8.10 -14.46 2.82
C PHE A 407 -8.06 -15.43 4.01
N ARG A 408 -8.15 -16.74 3.74
CA ARG A 408 -8.17 -17.79 4.79
C ARG A 408 -6.84 -18.00 5.52
N THR A 409 -5.70 -17.63 4.92
CA THR A 409 -4.37 -18.00 5.46
C THR A 409 -3.55 -16.83 5.97
N LYS A 410 -3.88 -15.60 5.57
CA LYS A 410 -3.12 -14.39 5.91
C LYS A 410 -3.94 -13.31 6.61
N GLY A 411 -5.19 -13.61 6.98
CA GLY A 411 -6.04 -12.69 7.76
C GLY A 411 -6.42 -11.43 7.00
N PHE A 412 -6.64 -11.51 5.68
CA PHE A 412 -7.17 -10.39 4.88
C PHE A 412 -8.69 -10.28 5.07
N GLN A 413 -9.14 -10.14 6.30
CA GLN A 413 -10.55 -10.02 6.64
C GLN A 413 -11.07 -8.61 6.30
N GLU A 414 -12.31 -8.53 5.84
CA GLU A 414 -13.03 -7.28 5.62
C GLU A 414 -13.96 -7.02 6.80
N LEU A 415 -14.32 -5.75 7.01
CA LEU A 415 -15.33 -5.39 8.00
C LEU A 415 -16.70 -5.93 7.60
N GLY A 416 -17.49 -6.33 8.59
CA GLY A 416 -18.89 -6.69 8.36
C GLY A 416 -19.73 -5.48 7.92
N PRO A 417 -20.89 -5.70 7.26
CA PRO A 417 -21.76 -4.62 6.82
C PRO A 417 -22.15 -3.64 7.94
N TYR A 418 -22.51 -4.19 9.11
CA TYR A 418 -22.89 -3.39 10.28
C TYR A 418 -21.74 -2.52 10.76
N ASP A 419 -20.52 -3.08 10.87
CA ASP A 419 -19.35 -2.34 11.34
C ASP A 419 -18.92 -1.27 10.34
N ILE A 420 -19.05 -1.54 9.04
CA ILE A 420 -18.87 -0.53 7.99
C ILE A 420 -19.86 0.61 8.20
N ALA A 421 -21.15 0.29 8.35
CA ALA A 421 -22.18 1.33 8.49
C ALA A 421 -22.05 2.11 9.80
N HIS A 422 -21.92 1.45 10.94
CA HIS A 422 -22.03 2.09 12.25
C HIS A 422 -20.71 2.53 12.86
N GLN A 423 -19.59 1.88 12.52
CA GLN A 423 -18.28 2.25 13.05
C GLN A 423 -17.48 3.05 12.00
N LEU A 424 -17.23 2.45 10.82
CA LEU A 424 -16.38 3.08 9.79
C LEU A 424 -16.97 4.40 9.26
N PHE A 425 -18.28 4.42 9.01
CA PHE A 425 -19.03 5.60 8.58
C PHE A 425 -19.89 6.20 9.69
N GLY A 426 -19.64 5.86 10.95
CA GLY A 426 -20.43 6.32 12.10
C GLY A 426 -20.51 7.84 12.26
N HIS A 427 -19.52 8.56 11.75
CA HIS A 427 -19.46 10.03 11.76
C HIS A 427 -20.37 10.71 10.73
N LEU A 428 -20.85 9.98 9.72
CA LEU A 428 -21.77 10.52 8.71
C LEU A 428 -23.20 10.61 9.25
N GLN A 429 -23.92 11.65 8.82
CA GLN A 429 -25.31 11.94 9.18
C GLN A 429 -26.28 11.45 8.09
N ALA A 430 -27.55 11.25 8.45
CA ALA A 430 -28.57 10.92 7.46
C ALA A 430 -28.62 12.00 6.35
N GLY A 431 -28.68 11.56 5.09
CA GLY A 431 -28.57 12.40 3.90
C GLY A 431 -27.15 12.54 3.34
N ASP A 432 -26.09 12.21 4.11
CA ASP A 432 -24.73 12.17 3.57
C ASP A 432 -24.59 11.10 2.47
N LYS A 433 -23.73 11.40 1.48
CA LYS A 433 -23.51 10.54 0.30
C LYS A 433 -22.31 9.62 0.47
N VAL A 434 -22.46 8.37 0.05
CA VAL A 434 -21.39 7.38 -0.02
C VAL A 434 -21.38 6.69 -1.38
N ALA A 435 -20.27 6.80 -2.11
CA ALA A 435 -20.02 5.99 -3.30
C ALA A 435 -19.17 4.76 -2.94
N ILE A 436 -19.65 3.57 -3.28
CA ILE A 436 -18.89 2.32 -3.14
C ILE A 436 -18.30 1.95 -4.50
N VAL A 437 -16.98 1.82 -4.55
CA VAL A 437 -16.23 1.44 -5.76
C VAL A 437 -15.37 0.21 -5.47
N GLY A 438 -15.25 -0.68 -6.46
CA GLY A 438 -14.41 -1.85 -6.35
C GLY A 438 -14.67 -2.87 -7.44
N ARG A 439 -13.62 -3.64 -7.77
CA ARG A 439 -13.61 -4.62 -8.87
C ARG A 439 -14.77 -5.64 -8.82
N PHE A 440 -15.18 -6.04 -7.62
CA PHE A 440 -16.16 -7.11 -7.44
C PHE A 440 -17.57 -6.59 -7.16
N VAL A 441 -17.76 -5.27 -7.05
CA VAL A 441 -19.07 -4.66 -6.78
C VAL A 441 -20.09 -5.09 -7.83
N TYR A 442 -19.77 -4.96 -9.13
CA TYR A 442 -20.66 -5.40 -10.21
C TYR A 442 -20.97 -6.90 -10.16
N GLN A 443 -19.98 -7.74 -9.85
CA GLN A 443 -20.17 -9.20 -9.81
C GLN A 443 -21.05 -9.62 -8.63
N GLU A 444 -20.96 -8.92 -7.51
CA GLU A 444 -21.76 -9.19 -6.32
C GLU A 444 -23.18 -8.65 -6.45
N MET A 445 -23.36 -7.47 -7.06
CA MET A 445 -24.68 -6.87 -7.28
C MET A 445 -25.51 -7.61 -8.34
N ASN A 446 -24.88 -8.26 -9.32
CA ASN A 446 -25.59 -9.00 -10.37
C ASN A 446 -25.70 -10.50 -10.13
N LYS A 447 -25.11 -11.03 -9.06
CA LYS A 447 -25.44 -12.40 -8.65
C LYS A 447 -26.94 -12.40 -8.35
N PRO A 448 -27.75 -13.24 -9.03
CA PRO A 448 -29.15 -13.36 -8.66
C PRO A 448 -29.15 -13.59 -7.16
N LYS A 449 -29.94 -12.80 -6.42
CA LYS A 449 -30.20 -13.10 -5.01
C LYS A 449 -30.60 -14.56 -5.05
N THR A 450 -29.69 -15.44 -4.61
CA THR A 450 -30.05 -16.81 -4.32
C THR A 450 -31.03 -16.57 -3.21
N THR A 451 -32.31 -16.53 -3.57
CA THR A 451 -33.38 -16.63 -2.61
C THR A 451 -32.89 -17.76 -1.74
N ASP A 452 -32.66 -17.45 -0.47
CA ASP A 452 -32.55 -18.47 0.55
C ASP A 452 -33.87 -19.20 0.47
N THR A 453 -33.99 -20.07 -0.54
CA THR A 453 -35.12 -20.92 -0.81
C THR A 453 -35.03 -21.80 0.38
N ALA A 454 -35.83 -21.40 1.36
CA ALA A 454 -35.70 -21.81 2.73
C ALA A 454 -35.48 -23.31 2.69
N ILE A 455 -34.32 -23.74 3.17
CA ILE A 455 -34.19 -25.10 3.67
C ILE A 455 -35.04 -25.10 4.94
N THR A 456 -36.36 -24.98 4.75
CA THR A 456 -37.41 -25.47 5.63
C THR A 456 -37.42 -26.98 5.42
N THR A 457 -36.28 -27.64 5.66
CA THR A 457 -36.34 -29.04 6.05
C THR A 457 -36.99 -29.03 7.42
N ASN A 458 -38.26 -29.42 7.44
CA ASN A 458 -38.92 -29.97 8.61
C ASN A 458 -38.03 -31.10 9.17
N THR A 459 -37.05 -30.75 10.00
CA THR A 459 -36.26 -31.71 10.76
C THR A 459 -36.68 -31.58 12.21
N THR A 460 -37.71 -32.34 12.51
CA THR A 460 -38.18 -32.69 13.84
C THR A 460 -36.99 -33.18 14.68
N ASN A 461 -36.79 -32.52 15.82
CA ASN A 461 -36.14 -33.01 17.03
C ASN A 461 -34.90 -33.88 16.84
N THR A 462 -33.72 -33.28 16.76
CA THR A 462 -32.52 -33.90 17.36
C THR A 462 -31.58 -32.85 17.93
N THR A 463 -31.33 -33.02 19.22
CA THR A 463 -30.47 -32.33 20.17
C THR A 463 -29.14 -31.79 19.64
N ASN A 464 -28.82 -30.55 20.08
CA ASN A 464 -27.50 -30.00 20.35
C ASN A 464 -26.40 -30.39 19.36
N THR A 465 -26.44 -29.80 18.17
CA THR A 465 -25.24 -29.73 17.31
C THR A 465 -24.86 -28.28 17.15
N SER A 466 -23.65 -27.98 17.62
CA SER A 466 -22.94 -26.70 17.54
C SER A 466 -23.21 -26.02 16.20
N SER A 467 -23.86 -24.86 16.27
CA SER A 467 -24.07 -23.95 15.15
C SER A 467 -22.73 -23.53 14.59
N SER A 468 -22.25 -24.29 13.60
CA SER A 468 -21.18 -23.90 12.70
C SER A 468 -21.66 -22.67 11.94
N SER A 469 -21.43 -21.48 12.51
CA SER A 469 -21.60 -20.21 11.82
C SER A 469 -20.55 -20.15 10.72
N THR A 470 -20.90 -20.66 9.53
CA THR A 470 -20.15 -20.37 8.33
C THR A 470 -20.17 -18.86 8.15
N THR A 471 -19.01 -18.22 8.33
CA THR A 471 -18.81 -16.79 8.11
C THR A 471 -19.19 -16.52 6.65
N THR A 472 -20.41 -16.03 6.44
CA THR A 472 -20.88 -15.62 5.12
C THR A 472 -20.04 -14.41 4.71
N ALA A 473 -19.42 -14.51 3.54
CA ALA A 473 -18.64 -13.40 3.02
C ALA A 473 -19.55 -12.18 2.90
N THR A 474 -19.11 -11.06 3.44
CA THR A 474 -19.77 -9.77 3.28
C THR A 474 -19.98 -9.50 1.80
N THR A 475 -21.22 -9.18 1.42
CA THR A 475 -21.55 -8.81 0.04
C THR A 475 -21.76 -7.31 -0.04
N THR A 476 -21.45 -6.74 -1.21
CA THR A 476 -21.70 -5.31 -1.47
C THR A 476 -23.17 -4.93 -1.21
N HIS A 477 -24.12 -5.82 -1.53
CA HIS A 477 -25.54 -5.61 -1.26
C HIS A 477 -25.85 -5.39 0.22
N GLN A 478 -25.25 -6.20 1.11
CA GLN A 478 -25.45 -6.06 2.55
C GLN A 478 -24.84 -4.76 3.08
N ILE A 479 -23.71 -4.32 2.50
CA ILE A 479 -23.07 -3.04 2.86
C ILE A 479 -23.99 -1.88 2.48
N VAL A 480 -24.53 -1.88 1.26
CA VAL A 480 -25.49 -0.85 0.79
C VAL A 480 -26.69 -0.80 1.72
N GLU A 481 -27.33 -1.94 2.00
CA GLU A 481 -28.49 -2.03 2.89
C GLU A 481 -28.18 -1.49 4.30
N ALA A 482 -27.03 -1.86 4.87
CA ALA A 482 -26.63 -1.37 6.18
C ALA A 482 -26.41 0.15 6.21
N LEU A 483 -25.78 0.72 5.18
CA LEU A 483 -25.58 2.17 5.06
C LEU A 483 -26.89 2.93 4.83
N GLU A 484 -27.76 2.44 3.94
CA GLU A 484 -29.08 3.02 3.68
C GLU A 484 -29.99 2.96 4.91
N SER A 485 -29.89 1.90 5.73
CA SER A 485 -30.66 1.79 6.98
C SER A 485 -30.30 2.88 8.01
N ARG A 486 -29.11 3.49 7.90
CA ARG A 486 -28.71 4.67 8.68
C ARG A 486 -29.18 6.00 8.07
N GLY A 487 -29.90 5.95 6.95
CA GLY A 487 -30.35 7.11 6.20
C GLY A 487 -29.27 7.74 5.31
N LEU A 488 -28.17 7.03 5.01
CA LEU A 488 -27.17 7.50 4.05
C LEU A 488 -27.64 7.31 2.61
N ILE A 489 -27.24 8.19 1.71
CA ILE A 489 -27.50 8.08 0.27
C ILE A 489 -26.34 7.30 -0.34
N VAL A 490 -26.59 6.07 -0.79
CA VAL A 490 -25.55 5.17 -1.26
C VAL A 490 -25.68 4.93 -2.75
N ARG A 491 -24.56 4.99 -3.48
CA ARG A 491 -24.49 4.49 -4.86
C ARG A 491 -23.32 3.54 -5.05
N THR A 492 -23.46 2.62 -6.00
CA THR A 492 -22.39 1.70 -6.38
C THR A 492 -21.84 2.08 -7.74
N ILE A 493 -20.51 2.11 -7.86
CA ILE A 493 -19.82 2.36 -9.12
C ILE A 493 -19.55 1.01 -9.75
N THR A 494 -20.08 0.79 -10.96
CA THR A 494 -19.99 -0.49 -11.64
C THR A 494 -19.56 -0.33 -13.09
N GLY A 495 -19.01 -1.40 -13.68
CA GLY A 495 -18.67 -1.45 -15.10
C GLY A 495 -17.36 -0.76 -15.50
N GLY A 496 -16.68 -0.10 -14.56
CA GLY A 496 -15.37 0.50 -14.78
C GLY A 496 -14.25 -0.54 -14.95
N ASP A 497 -13.23 -0.18 -15.73
CA ASP A 497 -11.95 -0.88 -15.68
C ASP A 497 -11.13 -0.45 -14.46
N ALA A 498 -9.98 -1.09 -14.24
CA ALA A 498 -9.05 -0.74 -13.18
C ALA A 498 -8.64 0.75 -13.18
N MET A 499 -8.50 1.37 -14.35
CA MET A 499 -8.13 2.78 -14.42
C MET A 499 -9.30 3.68 -13.99
N GLN A 500 -10.53 3.34 -14.38
CA GLN A 500 -11.71 4.07 -13.97
C GLN A 500 -11.93 3.99 -12.45
N ASP A 501 -11.76 2.80 -11.85
CA ASP A 501 -11.80 2.64 -10.39
C ASP A 501 -10.75 3.54 -9.71
N PHE A 502 -9.51 3.54 -10.22
CA PHE A 502 -8.45 4.39 -9.69
C PHE A 502 -8.75 5.89 -9.84
N CYS A 503 -9.21 6.33 -11.01
CA CYS A 503 -9.59 7.73 -11.22
C CYS A 503 -10.68 8.13 -10.22
N PHE A 504 -11.72 7.32 -10.07
CA PHE A 504 -12.84 7.62 -9.17
C PHE A 504 -12.35 7.81 -7.73
N LEU A 505 -11.46 6.93 -7.26
CA LEU A 505 -10.82 7.04 -5.94
C LEU A 505 -9.95 8.31 -5.81
N LYS A 506 -9.09 8.60 -6.80
CA LYS A 506 -8.21 9.78 -6.79
C LYS A 506 -9.01 11.08 -6.76
N SER A 507 -10.18 11.07 -7.40
CA SER A 507 -11.05 12.23 -7.56
C SER A 507 -11.90 12.55 -6.33
N ALA A 508 -11.85 11.72 -5.28
CA ALA A 508 -12.52 12.00 -4.01
C ALA A 508 -12.06 13.34 -3.43
N GLN A 509 -13.02 14.20 -3.05
CA GLN A 509 -12.75 15.53 -2.48
C GLN A 509 -13.03 15.58 -0.98
N ARG A 510 -14.16 15.04 -0.52
CA ARG A 510 -14.51 14.98 0.91
C ARG A 510 -13.66 13.95 1.64
N GLU A 511 -13.93 12.68 1.43
CA GLU A 511 -13.36 11.58 2.20
C GLU A 511 -13.05 10.39 1.29
N LEU A 512 -11.86 9.81 1.44
CA LEU A 512 -11.49 8.55 0.82
C LEU A 512 -11.34 7.48 1.91
N VAL A 513 -12.08 6.39 1.81
CA VAL A 513 -12.06 5.29 2.79
C VAL A 513 -11.66 3.99 2.11
N GLY A 514 -10.74 3.23 2.71
CA GLY A 514 -10.38 1.93 2.17
C GLY A 514 -9.40 1.15 3.02
N MET A 515 -9.23 -0.14 2.74
CA MET A 515 -8.32 -0.95 3.53
C MET A 515 -6.86 -0.51 3.35
N ILE A 516 -6.09 -0.48 4.42
CA ILE A 516 -4.67 -0.06 4.42
C ILE A 516 -3.78 -0.85 3.45
N ARG A 517 -4.20 -2.07 3.07
CA ARG A 517 -3.50 -2.94 2.13
C ARG A 517 -3.92 -2.76 0.68
N SER A 518 -4.83 -1.85 0.39
CA SER A 518 -5.23 -1.53 -0.98
C SER A 518 -4.21 -0.58 -1.61
N THR A 519 -3.48 -1.09 -2.61
CA THR A 519 -2.55 -0.25 -3.38
C THR A 519 -3.29 0.85 -4.16
N TYR A 520 -4.54 0.62 -4.55
CA TYR A 520 -5.38 1.63 -5.19
C TYR A 520 -5.69 2.80 -4.26
N VAL A 521 -6.13 2.51 -3.04
CA VAL A 521 -6.45 3.54 -2.04
C VAL A 521 -5.19 4.28 -1.63
N LYS A 522 -4.07 3.57 -1.47
CA LYS A 522 -2.77 4.20 -1.18
C LYS A 522 -2.33 5.16 -2.27
N TRP A 523 -2.46 4.80 -3.55
CA TRP A 523 -2.10 5.70 -4.66
C TRP A 523 -3.11 6.84 -4.87
N ALA A 524 -4.40 6.60 -4.65
CA ALA A 524 -5.42 7.64 -4.67
C ALA A 524 -5.20 8.64 -3.52
N PHE A 525 -4.74 8.17 -2.35
CA PHE A 525 -4.30 9.02 -1.26
C PHE A 525 -3.09 9.88 -1.63
N LEU A 526 -2.08 9.32 -2.31
CA LEU A 526 -0.89 10.08 -2.65
C LEU A 526 -1.16 11.11 -3.76
N LEU A 527 -1.96 10.76 -4.76
CA LEU A 527 -2.15 11.58 -5.97
C LEU A 527 -3.48 12.37 -5.99
N GLY A 528 -4.40 12.07 -5.08
CA GLY A 528 -5.73 12.68 -5.01
C GLY A 528 -5.85 13.81 -4.00
N ASN A 529 -6.99 14.50 -4.03
CA ASN A 529 -7.21 15.75 -3.28
C ASN A 529 -8.18 15.62 -2.11
N ALA A 530 -8.49 14.40 -1.66
CA ALA A 530 -9.40 14.18 -0.53
C ALA A 530 -8.95 14.93 0.73
N THR A 531 -9.84 15.67 1.38
CA THR A 531 -9.53 16.38 2.64
C THR A 531 -9.17 15.43 3.78
N MET A 532 -9.70 14.21 3.73
CA MET A 532 -9.39 13.14 4.66
C MET A 532 -9.28 11.81 3.91
N THR A 533 -8.30 11.00 4.28
CA THR A 533 -8.21 9.61 3.89
C THR A 533 -8.16 8.72 5.12
N LYS A 534 -9.17 7.88 5.26
CA LYS A 534 -9.33 6.93 6.34
C LYS A 534 -8.94 5.53 5.85
N PHE A 535 -7.81 5.06 6.31
CA PHE A 535 -7.40 3.67 6.16
C PHE A 535 -7.96 2.83 7.30
N TYR A 536 -8.53 1.68 6.99
CA TYR A 536 -8.93 0.72 8.03
C TYR A 536 -8.17 -0.59 7.92
N VAL A 537 -8.10 -1.31 9.04
CA VAL A 537 -7.61 -2.68 9.10
C VAL A 537 -8.43 -3.49 10.11
N VAL A 538 -8.72 -4.74 9.77
CA VAL A 538 -9.37 -5.70 10.67
C VAL A 538 -8.30 -6.53 11.38
N ASP A 539 -8.24 -6.36 12.69
CA ASP A 539 -7.42 -7.13 13.60
C ASP A 539 -8.04 -8.48 13.90
N SER A 540 -7.37 -9.54 13.43
CA SER A 540 -7.77 -10.92 13.62
C SER A 540 -6.61 -11.79 14.07
N PRO A 541 -6.87 -12.92 14.76
CA PRO A 541 -5.82 -13.87 15.15
C PRO A 541 -4.99 -14.35 13.94
N LEU A 542 -5.63 -14.55 12.79
CA LEU A 542 -4.95 -14.94 11.56
C LEU A 542 -4.01 -13.84 11.05
N MET A 543 -4.41 -12.58 11.15
CA MET A 543 -3.56 -11.48 10.71
C MET A 543 -2.38 -11.29 11.65
N ARG A 544 -2.59 -11.33 12.98
CA ARG A 544 -1.51 -11.33 13.98
C ARG A 544 -0.52 -12.47 13.75
N LYS A 545 -1.02 -13.67 13.48
CA LYS A 545 -0.17 -14.84 13.16
C LYS A 545 0.64 -14.65 11.87
N ALA A 546 0.06 -14.04 10.84
CA ALA A 546 0.72 -13.89 9.54
C ALA A 546 1.70 -12.71 9.49
N HIS A 547 1.52 -11.70 10.34
CA HIS A 547 2.25 -10.43 10.27
C HIS A 547 2.95 -10.01 11.56
N GLY A 548 2.78 -10.78 12.64
CA GLY A 548 3.18 -10.41 13.99
C GLY A 548 2.22 -9.39 14.61
N ASP A 549 2.46 -9.05 15.88
CA ASP A 549 1.66 -8.07 16.64
C ASP A 549 2.10 -6.62 16.39
N ASN A 550 2.93 -6.37 15.37
CA ASN A 550 3.54 -5.06 15.16
C ASN A 550 2.65 -4.17 14.29
N TRP A 551 1.53 -3.74 14.89
CA TRP A 551 0.54 -2.82 14.32
C TRP A 551 1.11 -1.46 13.95
N ASP A 552 2.08 -1.00 14.73
CA ASP A 552 2.78 0.28 14.50
C ASP A 552 3.42 0.33 13.11
N ARG A 553 3.70 -0.83 12.49
CA ARG A 553 4.17 -0.89 11.11
C ARG A 553 3.12 -0.45 10.10
N LEU A 554 1.84 -0.63 10.38
CA LEU A 554 0.79 -0.24 9.44
C LEU A 554 0.51 1.27 9.49
N ALA A 555 0.72 1.91 10.63
CA ALA A 555 0.54 3.35 10.80
C ALA A 555 1.88 4.07 10.55
N TYR A 556 2.08 4.54 9.32
CA TYR A 556 3.27 5.33 9.00
C TYR A 556 3.13 6.77 9.52
N ASN A 557 4.19 7.26 10.17
CA ASN A 557 4.24 8.63 10.67
C ASN A 557 4.70 9.60 9.57
N TRP A 558 3.75 10.09 8.77
CA TRP A 558 4.04 11.03 7.68
C TRP A 558 4.63 12.34 8.20
N THR A 559 5.78 12.72 7.65
CA THR A 559 6.45 13.98 7.95
C THR A 559 6.02 15.10 7.01
N HIS A 560 5.59 14.76 5.79
CA HIS A 560 5.07 15.74 4.83
C HIS A 560 3.73 16.33 5.31
N PRO A 561 3.60 17.66 5.47
CA PRO A 561 2.40 18.29 6.03
C PRO A 561 1.11 17.90 5.32
N ALA A 562 1.13 17.96 3.98
CA ALA A 562 -0.03 17.63 3.15
C ALA A 562 -0.49 16.17 3.29
N LEU A 563 0.39 15.23 3.66
CA LEU A 563 0.01 13.83 3.88
C LEU A 563 -0.45 13.61 5.33
N ARG A 564 0.29 14.18 6.28
CA ARG A 564 0.03 14.07 7.72
C ARG A 564 -1.35 14.58 8.12
N GLU A 565 -1.81 15.68 7.53
CA GLU A 565 -3.08 16.32 7.91
C GLU A 565 -4.32 15.50 7.51
N ARG A 566 -4.21 14.69 6.45
CA ARG A 566 -5.33 13.93 5.88
C ARG A 566 -5.25 12.42 6.15
N TYR A 567 -4.11 11.89 6.58
CA TYR A 567 -3.94 10.46 6.85
C TYR A 567 -4.54 10.06 8.20
N LYS A 568 -5.48 9.12 8.19
CA LYS A 568 -6.02 8.48 9.41
C LYS A 568 -5.99 6.96 9.26
N VAL A 569 -5.63 6.27 10.34
CA VAL A 569 -5.68 4.80 10.42
C VAL A 569 -6.58 4.40 11.57
N GLU A 570 -7.50 3.49 11.29
CA GLU A 570 -8.41 2.92 12.28
C GLU A 570 -8.26 1.38 12.29
N VAL A 571 -8.15 0.82 13.49
CA VAL A 571 -8.01 -0.63 13.71
C VAL A 571 -9.29 -1.14 14.35
N TYR A 572 -9.87 -2.17 13.73
CA TYR A 572 -11.13 -2.78 14.15
C TYR A 572 -10.89 -4.21 14.58
N GLN A 573 -11.47 -4.66 15.69
CA GLN A 573 -11.35 -6.05 16.12
C GLN A 573 -12.29 -6.95 15.30
N SER A 574 -11.82 -8.12 14.88
CA SER A 574 -12.68 -9.14 14.29
C SER A 574 -13.59 -9.73 15.38
N ASN A 575 -14.89 -9.79 15.13
CA ASN A 575 -15.87 -10.41 16.04
C ASN A 575 -15.74 -11.95 16.16
N GLU A 576 -14.65 -12.56 15.67
CA GLU A 576 -14.44 -14.01 15.58
C GLU A 576 -13.92 -14.66 16.88
N GLU A 577 -14.12 -14.07 18.07
CA GLU A 577 -13.65 -14.65 19.34
C GLU A 577 -14.24 -16.06 19.66
N GLY A 578 -15.15 -16.58 18.84
CA GLY A 578 -15.81 -17.89 19.05
C GLY A 578 -15.53 -19.01 18.04
N ILE A 579 -14.67 -18.84 17.04
CA ILE A 579 -14.49 -19.85 15.96
C ILE A 579 -13.02 -20.24 15.80
N ILE A 580 -12.52 -21.13 16.67
CA ILE A 580 -11.29 -21.91 16.43
C ILE A 580 -11.54 -23.37 16.76
#